data_AF-A0A7X8NUQ4-F1
#
_entry.id   AF-A0A7X8NUQ4-F1
#
_cell.length_a   1.000
_cell.length_b   1.000
_cell.length_c   1.000
_cell.angle_alpha   90.00
_cell.angle_beta   90.00
_cell.angle_gamma   90.00
#
_symmetry.space_group_name_H-M   'P 1'
#
loop_
_entity.id
_entity.type
_entity.pdbx_description
1 polymer ?
#
loop_
_entity_poly.entity_id
_entity_poly.type
_entity_poly.pdbx_seq_one_letter_code
_entity_poly.pdbx_strand_id
1 'polypeptide(L)'
;SECGMHRETLLRVARGERPIGLDEAALVLAACGAHPLATMILALAGQEELACEWMHGEMGEFLEEFFTSLPVHLQRTLGRRIEDLRPRWANGTSQLVARMLAKHIDDFVGRDIALALSR
;
A
#
# COMPACT_ATOMS: atom_id res chain seq x y z
N SER A 1 -1.36 10.35 -25.01
CA SER A 1 -1.72 10.93 -23.71
C SER A 1 -1.39 9.88 -22.66
N GLU A 2 -0.37 10.11 -21.84
CA GLU A 2 0.23 9.09 -20.95
C GLU A 2 -0.73 8.57 -19.86
N CYS A 3 -1.81 9.30 -19.55
CA CYS A 3 -2.83 8.90 -18.58
C CYS A 3 -4.23 8.66 -19.20
N GLY A 4 -4.37 8.64 -20.52
CA GLY A 4 -5.69 8.53 -21.19
C GLY A 4 -6.63 9.74 -20.97
N MET A 5 -6.23 10.73 -20.17
CA MET A 5 -7.00 11.92 -19.83
C MET A 5 -6.71 13.07 -20.80
N HIS A 6 -7.74 13.82 -21.18
CA HIS A 6 -7.57 15.07 -21.91
C HIS A 6 -6.89 16.13 -21.01
N ARG A 7 -5.95 16.90 -21.59
CA ARG A 7 -5.20 17.94 -20.88
C ARG A 7 -6.12 18.95 -20.16
N GLU A 8 -7.22 19.33 -20.79
CA GLU A 8 -8.19 20.25 -20.17
C GLU A 8 -8.83 19.64 -18.92
N THR A 9 -9.23 18.37 -18.97
CA THR A 9 -9.77 17.63 -17.82
C THR A 9 -8.76 17.61 -16.67
N LEU A 10 -7.50 17.30 -16.96
CA LEU A 10 -6.43 17.30 -15.96
C LEU A 10 -6.24 18.67 -15.31
N LEU A 11 -6.25 19.75 -16.10
CA LEU A 11 -6.12 21.11 -15.59
C LEU A 11 -7.30 21.52 -14.71
N ARG A 12 -8.53 21.15 -15.08
CA ARG A 12 -9.72 21.43 -14.27
C ARG A 12 -9.68 20.69 -12.94
N VAL A 13 -9.22 19.44 -12.94
CA VAL A 13 -8.99 18.66 -11.72
C VAL A 13 -7.93 19.32 -10.84
N ALA A 14 -6.78 19.68 -11.41
CA ALA A 14 -5.67 20.31 -10.67
C ALA A 14 -6.04 21.66 -10.03
N ARG A 15 -6.99 22.40 -10.64
CA ARG A 15 -7.51 23.66 -10.10
C ARG A 15 -8.65 23.48 -9.10
N GLY A 16 -9.11 22.25 -8.86
CA GLY A 16 -10.29 21.97 -8.03
C GLY A 16 -11.62 22.36 -8.68
N GLU A 17 -11.64 22.63 -9.98
CA GLU A 17 -12.85 22.99 -10.75
C GLU A 17 -13.69 21.75 -11.12
N ARG A 18 -13.13 20.55 -10.93
CA ARG A 18 -13.79 19.26 -11.18
C ARG A 18 -13.27 18.22 -10.17
N PRO A 19 -14.15 17.40 -9.56
CA PRO A 19 -13.71 16.26 -8.77
C PRO A 19 -12.98 15.21 -9.64
N ILE A 20 -12.08 14.45 -9.03
CA ILE A 20 -11.39 13.32 -9.66
C ILE A 20 -12.02 12.00 -9.23
N GLY A 21 -12.26 11.09 -10.18
CA GLY A 21 -12.66 9.72 -9.87
C GLY A 21 -11.48 8.87 -9.37
N LEU A 22 -11.74 7.74 -8.71
CA LEU A 22 -10.68 6.84 -8.25
C LEU A 22 -9.86 6.27 -9.42
N ASP A 23 -10.51 5.87 -10.52
CA ASP A 23 -9.82 5.37 -11.71
C ASP A 23 -8.91 6.45 -12.34
N GLU A 24 -9.40 7.69 -12.38
CA GLU A 24 -8.63 8.84 -12.88
C GLU A 24 -7.45 9.16 -11.96
N ALA A 25 -7.65 9.10 -10.63
CA ALA A 25 -6.59 9.28 -9.65
C ALA A 25 -5.53 8.19 -9.78
N ALA A 26 -5.94 6.94 -9.96
CA ALA A 26 -5.04 5.82 -10.14
C ALA A 26 -4.16 5.99 -11.40
N LEU A 27 -4.75 6.41 -12.51
CA LEU A 27 -4.02 6.69 -13.75
C LEU A 27 -3.03 7.84 -13.61
N VAL A 28 -3.41 8.91 -12.91
CA VAL A 28 -2.53 10.05 -12.65
C VAL A 28 -1.36 9.63 -11.75
N LEU A 29 -1.63 8.91 -10.66
CA LEU A 29 -0.60 8.39 -9.76
C LEU A 29 0.37 7.46 -10.49
N ALA A 30 -0.15 6.50 -11.27
CA ALA A 30 0.67 5.60 -12.07
C ALA A 30 1.54 6.36 -13.08
N ALA A 31 1.00 7.38 -13.74
CA ALA A 31 1.75 8.21 -14.68
C ALA A 31 2.85 9.04 -13.98
N CYS A 32 2.71 9.33 -12.69
CA CYS A 32 3.75 9.95 -11.87
C CYS A 32 4.79 8.95 -11.35
N GLY A 33 4.66 7.66 -11.66
CA GLY A 33 5.54 6.60 -11.15
C GLY A 33 5.20 6.18 -9.71
N ALA A 34 4.01 6.53 -9.21
CA ALA A 34 3.57 6.16 -7.88
C ALA A 34 2.90 4.78 -7.86
N HIS A 35 2.79 4.19 -6.66
CA HIS A 35 2.03 2.98 -6.36
C HIS A 35 0.57 3.34 -6.02
N PRO A 36 -0.38 3.24 -6.99
CA PRO A 36 -1.64 3.97 -6.88
C PRO A 36 -2.56 3.46 -5.78
N LEU A 37 -2.70 2.14 -5.61
CA LEU A 37 -3.58 1.58 -4.58
C LEU A 37 -3.06 1.92 -3.18
N ALA A 38 -1.76 1.75 -2.94
CA ALA A 38 -1.12 2.05 -1.67
C ALA A 38 -1.28 3.54 -1.31
N THR A 39 -0.96 4.44 -2.25
CA THR A 39 -1.08 5.89 -2.05
C THR A 39 -2.53 6.30 -1.78
N MET A 40 -3.50 5.80 -2.56
CA MET A 40 -4.91 6.13 -2.36
C MET A 40 -5.44 5.62 -1.01
N ILE A 41 -5.11 4.39 -0.61
CA ILE A 41 -5.55 3.83 0.68
C ILE A 41 -5.01 4.67 1.84
N LEU A 42 -3.73 5.05 1.82
CA LEU A 42 -3.14 5.89 2.86
C LEU A 42 -3.82 7.26 2.92
N ALA A 43 -4.01 7.92 1.77
CA ALA A 43 -4.69 9.21 1.72
C ALA A 43 -6.14 9.13 2.24
N LEU A 44 -6.91 8.12 1.83
CA LEU A 44 -8.28 7.92 2.30
C LEU A 44 -8.37 7.55 3.79
N ALA A 45 -7.30 7.00 4.35
CA ALA A 45 -7.16 6.72 5.78
C ALA A 45 -6.69 7.93 6.60
N GLY A 46 -6.53 9.12 5.98
CA GLY A 46 -6.01 10.32 6.65
C GLY A 46 -4.53 10.21 7.03
N GLN A 47 -3.76 9.47 6.22
CA GLN A 47 -2.31 9.31 6.35
C GLN A 47 -1.61 9.95 5.14
N GLU A 48 -1.98 11.18 4.81
CA GLU A 48 -1.50 11.89 3.61
C GLU A 48 0.03 12.09 3.63
N GLU A 49 0.62 12.31 4.80
CA GLU A 49 2.08 12.44 4.95
C GLU A 49 2.79 11.15 4.53
N LEU A 50 2.33 9.99 5.03
CA LEU A 50 2.88 8.68 4.66
C LEU A 50 2.61 8.35 3.19
N ALA A 51 1.43 8.74 2.68
CA ALA A 51 1.10 8.57 1.26
C ALA A 51 2.14 9.29 0.38
N CYS A 52 2.47 10.55 0.69
CA CYS A 52 3.48 11.32 -0.04
C CYS A 52 4.89 10.77 0.14
N GLU A 53 5.25 10.32 1.34
CA GLU A 53 6.58 9.78 1.64
C GLU A 53 6.84 8.47 0.87
N TRP A 54 5.86 7.56 0.85
CA TRP A 54 6.06 6.20 0.37
C TRP A 54 5.61 5.97 -1.07
N MET A 55 4.94 6.93 -1.70
CA MET A 55 4.33 6.73 -3.03
C MET A 55 5.28 6.24 -4.13
N HIS A 56 6.58 6.52 -4.06
CA HIS A 56 7.58 6.12 -5.08
C HIS A 56 8.62 5.09 -4.59
N GLY A 57 8.51 4.60 -3.33
CA GLY A 57 9.54 3.78 -2.71
C GLY A 57 9.13 2.32 -2.50
N GLU A 58 10.08 1.50 -2.06
CA GLU A 58 9.87 0.06 -1.77
C GLU A 58 8.73 -0.19 -0.77
N MET A 59 8.50 0.75 0.16
CA MET A 59 7.38 0.65 1.09
C MET A 59 6.02 0.80 0.38
N GLY A 60 5.93 1.67 -0.62
CA GLY A 60 4.73 1.81 -1.45
C GLY A 60 4.49 0.57 -2.31
N GLU A 61 5.55 0.03 -2.94
CA GLU A 61 5.49 -1.22 -3.71
C GLU A 61 5.04 -2.39 -2.83
N PHE A 62 5.65 -2.53 -1.65
CA PHE A 62 5.29 -3.55 -0.67
C PHE A 62 3.81 -3.45 -0.28
N LEU A 63 3.29 -2.25 -0.01
CA LEU A 63 1.89 -2.06 0.34
C LEU A 63 0.94 -2.37 -0.82
N GLU A 64 1.32 -2.06 -2.06
CA GLU A 64 0.55 -2.39 -3.27
C GLU A 64 0.34 -3.91 -3.36
N GLU A 65 1.42 -4.69 -3.24
CA GLU A 65 1.38 -6.15 -3.25
C GLU A 65 0.67 -6.73 -2.02
N PHE A 66 0.90 -6.14 -0.85
CA PHE A 66 0.29 -6.58 0.39
C PHE A 66 -1.23 -6.40 0.38
N PHE A 67 -1.73 -5.24 -0.04
CA PHE A 67 -3.17 -4.98 -0.10
C PHE A 67 -3.89 -5.84 -1.15
N THR A 68 -3.23 -6.12 -2.28
CA THR A 68 -3.80 -6.99 -3.32
C THR A 68 -3.84 -8.46 -2.89
N SER A 69 -2.82 -8.92 -2.16
CA SER A 69 -2.69 -10.34 -1.78
C SER A 69 -3.38 -10.69 -0.46
N LEU A 70 -3.40 -9.78 0.51
CA LEU A 70 -3.88 -10.05 1.87
C LEU A 70 -5.32 -10.59 1.92
N PRO A 71 -6.32 -10.01 1.20
CA PRO A 71 -7.68 -10.53 1.25
C PRO A 71 -7.79 -12.00 0.86
N VAL A 72 -7.05 -12.42 -0.17
CA VAL A 72 -7.01 -13.81 -0.64
C VAL A 72 -6.37 -14.72 0.42
N HIS A 73 -5.28 -14.29 1.03
CA HIS A 73 -4.62 -15.05 2.10
C HIS A 73 -5.49 -15.14 3.36
N LEU A 74 -6.19 -14.07 3.74
CA LEU A 74 -7.13 -14.07 4.86
C LEU A 74 -8.27 -15.05 4.62
N GLN A 75 -8.92 -15.00 3.45
CA GLN A 75 -10.00 -15.91 3.10
C GLN A 75 -9.56 -17.38 3.19
N ARG A 76 -8.39 -17.71 2.63
CA ARG A 76 -7.84 -19.07 2.64
C ARG A 76 -7.46 -19.54 4.04
N THR A 77 -6.86 -18.68 4.86
CA THR A 77 -6.30 -19.05 6.17
C THR A 77 -7.34 -19.07 7.28
N LEU A 78 -8.29 -18.13 7.26
CA LEU A 78 -9.36 -18.07 8.26
C LEU A 78 -10.47 -19.06 7.92
N GLY A 79 -10.80 -19.23 6.64
CA GLY A 79 -11.89 -20.08 6.19
C GLY A 79 -13.19 -19.69 6.91
N ARG A 80 -13.84 -20.66 7.56
CA ARG A 80 -15.07 -20.43 8.33
C ARG A 80 -14.89 -19.47 9.51
N ARG A 81 -13.68 -19.33 10.06
CA ARG A 81 -13.41 -18.44 11.20
C ARG A 81 -13.47 -16.96 10.82
N ILE A 82 -13.67 -16.61 9.55
CA ILE A 82 -13.87 -15.21 9.14
C ILE A 82 -15.09 -14.60 9.86
N GLU A 83 -16.10 -15.41 10.19
CA GLU A 83 -17.29 -15.01 10.96
C GLU A 83 -16.97 -14.62 12.41
N ASP A 84 -15.83 -15.07 12.94
CA ASP A 84 -15.37 -14.75 14.29
C ASP A 84 -14.59 -13.43 14.36
N LEU A 85 -14.26 -12.82 13.20
CA LEU A 85 -13.51 -11.58 13.17
C LEU A 85 -14.30 -10.43 13.84
N ARG A 86 -13.61 -9.60 14.61
CA ARG A 86 -14.20 -8.42 15.28
C ARG A 86 -13.43 -7.16 14.89
N PRO A 87 -14.10 -6.10 14.41
CA PRO A 87 -13.44 -4.85 13.99
C PRO A 87 -12.52 -4.23 15.05
N ARG A 88 -12.90 -4.34 16.33
CA ARG A 88 -12.10 -3.84 17.47
C ARG A 88 -10.69 -4.46 17.58
N TRP A 89 -10.44 -5.58 16.92
CA TRP A 89 -9.11 -6.22 16.92
C TRP A 89 -8.14 -5.59 15.92
N ALA A 90 -8.63 -4.83 14.94
CA ALA A 90 -7.83 -4.35 13.81
C ALA A 90 -6.55 -3.63 14.24
N ASN A 91 -6.62 -2.72 15.23
CA ASN A 91 -5.45 -1.99 15.74
C ASN A 91 -4.44 -2.92 16.44
N GLY A 92 -4.92 -3.88 17.24
CA GLY A 92 -4.03 -4.86 17.87
C GLY A 92 -3.36 -5.79 16.84
N THR A 93 -4.10 -6.18 15.81
CA THR A 93 -3.59 -7.01 14.72
C THR A 93 -2.60 -6.26 13.83
N SER A 94 -2.81 -4.97 13.52
CA SER A 94 -1.85 -4.18 12.75
C SER A 94 -0.51 -4.04 13.47
N GLN A 95 -0.53 -3.85 14.79
CA GLN A 95 0.69 -3.86 15.61
C GLN A 95 1.40 -5.23 15.60
N LEU A 96 0.65 -6.34 15.59
CA LEU A 96 1.24 -7.68 15.45
C LEU A 96 1.91 -7.85 14.08
N VAL A 97 1.25 -7.44 13.00
CA VAL A 97 1.82 -7.47 11.64
C VAL A 97 3.10 -6.64 11.56
N ALA A 98 3.10 -5.42 12.12
CA ALA A 98 4.29 -4.55 12.14
C ALA A 98 5.46 -5.22 12.87
N ARG A 99 5.22 -5.84 14.04
CA ARG A 99 6.26 -6.60 14.77
C ARG A 99 6.76 -7.81 14.00
N MET A 100 5.88 -8.52 13.30
CA MET A 100 6.27 -9.67 12.48
C MET A 100 7.15 -9.24 11.31
N LEU A 101 6.84 -8.11 10.66
CA LEU A 101 7.67 -7.55 9.58
C LEU A 101 9.05 -7.14 10.09
N ALA A 102 9.12 -6.41 11.21
CA ALA A 102 10.39 -6.02 11.82
C ALA A 102 11.27 -7.25 12.11
N LYS A 103 10.70 -8.27 12.75
CA LYS A 103 11.42 -9.53 12.99
C LYS A 103 11.88 -10.21 11.70
N HIS A 104 11.05 -10.21 10.66
CA HIS A 104 11.42 -10.82 9.38
C HIS A 104 12.63 -10.13 8.74
N ILE A 105 12.69 -8.80 8.82
CA ILE A 105 13.82 -7.99 8.37
C ILE A 105 15.07 -8.35 9.17
N ASP A 106 14.98 -8.38 10.50
CA ASP A 106 16.11 -8.75 11.38
C ASP A 106 16.63 -10.17 11.06
N ASP A 107 15.72 -11.12 10.85
CA ASP A 107 16.05 -12.51 10.49
C ASP A 107 16.70 -12.61 9.10
N PHE A 108 16.40 -11.70 8.18
CA PHE A 108 17.01 -11.64 6.85
C PHE A 108 18.42 -11.06 6.92
N VAL A 109 18.57 -9.91 7.61
CA VAL A 109 19.87 -9.27 7.84
C VAL A 109 20.82 -10.20 8.59
N GLY A 110 20.34 -10.90 9.61
CA GLY A 110 21.14 -11.88 10.35
C GLY A 110 21.65 -13.04 9.49
N ARG A 111 20.85 -13.47 8.50
CA ARG A 111 21.26 -14.50 7.52
C ARG A 111 22.31 -13.98 6.54
N ASP A 112 22.15 -12.76 6.05
CA ASP A 112 23.13 -12.14 5.14
C ASP A 112 24.50 -11.97 5.81
N ILE A 113 24.52 -11.52 7.06
CA ILE A 113 25.76 -11.41 7.86
C ILE A 113 26.42 -12.78 8.05
N ALA A 114 25.63 -13.82 8.40
CA ALA A 114 26.15 -15.17 8.57
C ALA A 114 26.75 -15.74 7.28
N LEU A 115 26.12 -15.48 6.12
CA LEU A 115 26.63 -15.87 4.81
C LEU A 115 27.92 -15.12 4.46
N ALA A 116 28.01 -13.81 4.75
CA ALA A 116 29.20 -13.01 4.51
C ALA A 116 30.40 -13.44 5.37
N LEU A 117 30.17 -13.85 6.62
CA LEU A 117 31.21 -14.34 7.54
C LEU A 117 31.68 -15.78 7.25
N SER A 118 30.95 -16.51 6.39
CA SER A 118 31.28 -17.88 5.99
C SER A 118 32.13 -17.99 4.71
N ARG A 119 32.48 -16.86 4.09
CA ARG A 119 33.37 -16.75 2.93
C ARG A 119 34.77 -16.30 3.34
#